data_AF-A0A1B2J0M9-F1
#
_entry.id   AF-A0A1B2J0M9-F1
#
_cell.length_a   1.000
_cell.length_b   1.000
_cell.length_c   1.000
_cell.angle_alpha   90.00
_cell.angle_beta   90.00
_cell.angle_gamma   90.00
#
_symmetry.space_group_name_H-M   'P 1'
#
loop_
_entity.id
_entity.type
_entity.pdbx_description
1 polymer ?
#
loop_
_entity_poly.entity_id
_entity_poly.type
_entity_poly.pdbx_seq_one_letter_code
_entity_poly.pdbx_strand_id
1 'polypeptide(L)'
;MTRAIKQLVTLGFVVRQQSPTDKRAFQLNLTAEGEALYPKLNAILQKEEAEVRQAAKNVIPDFDADQFVAVLHLISHLHGDTDKQ
;
A
#
# COMPACT_ATOMS: atom_id res chain seq x y z
N MET A 1 0.98 -8.08 -15.80
CA MET A 1 0.57 -8.58 -14.46
C MET A 1 1.82 -8.75 -13.63
N THR A 2 1.88 -8.11 -12.46
CA THR A 2 3.08 -8.12 -11.61
C THR A 2 3.22 -9.46 -10.87
N ARG A 3 4.45 -9.80 -10.48
CA ARG A 3 4.76 -11.05 -9.75
C ARG A 3 3.98 -11.17 -8.45
N ALA A 4 3.83 -10.07 -7.71
CA ALA A 4 3.10 -10.03 -6.44
C ALA A 4 1.64 -10.45 -6.58
N ILE A 5 0.92 -9.95 -7.60
CA ILE A 5 -0.49 -10.28 -7.82
C ILE A 5 -0.65 -11.78 -8.13
N LYS A 6 0.26 -12.36 -8.93
CA LYS A 6 0.23 -13.81 -9.21
C LYS A 6 0.37 -14.63 -7.93
N GLN A 7 1.27 -14.23 -7.03
CA GLN A 7 1.45 -14.90 -5.74
C GLN A 7 0.19 -14.79 -4.87
N LEU A 8 -0.44 -13.62 -4.80
CA LEU A 8 -1.68 -13.43 -4.05
C LEU A 8 -2.85 -14.26 -4.59
N VAL A 9 -2.92 -14.44 -5.91
CA VAL A 9 -3.89 -15.35 -6.54
C VAL A 9 -3.59 -16.80 -6.22
N THR A 10 -2.32 -17.23 -6.29
CA THR A 10 -1.90 -18.60 -5.92
C THR A 10 -2.16 -18.92 -4.45
N LEU A 11 -2.02 -17.93 -3.57
CA LEU A 11 -2.29 -18.07 -2.14
C LEU A 11 -3.79 -18.00 -1.79
N GLY A 12 -4.67 -17.75 -2.77
CA GLY A 12 -6.11 -17.73 -2.56
C GLY A 12 -6.66 -16.42 -1.97
N PHE A 13 -5.84 -15.38 -1.79
CA PHE A 13 -6.28 -14.11 -1.20
C PHE A 13 -6.89 -13.14 -2.21
N VAL A 14 -6.62 -13.33 -3.50
CA VAL A 14 -7.14 -12.49 -4.59
C VAL A 14 -7.75 -13.37 -5.68
N VAL A 15 -8.95 -13.03 -6.13
CA VAL A 15 -9.55 -13.61 -7.32
C VAL A 15 -9.37 -12.66 -8.50
N ARG A 16 -9.07 -13.25 -9.66
CA ARG A 16 -8.96 -12.54 -10.93
C ARG A 16 -10.14 -12.92 -11.81
N GLN A 17 -10.91 -11.93 -12.24
CA GLN A 17 -12.01 -12.11 -13.18
C GLN A 17 -11.78 -11.22 -14.40
N GLN A 18 -12.16 -11.69 -15.58
CA GLN A 18 -12.13 -10.84 -16.77
C GLN A 18 -13.15 -9.72 -16.59
N SER A 19 -12.78 -8.49 -16.94
CA SER A 19 -13.70 -7.37 -16.78
C SER A 19 -14.92 -7.58 -17.69
N PRO A 20 -16.15 -7.36 -17.17
CA PRO A 20 -17.37 -7.47 -17.96
C PRO A 20 -17.51 -6.32 -18.98
N THR A 21 -16.82 -5.20 -18.76
CA THR A 21 -16.90 -3.99 -19.59
C THR A 21 -15.74 -3.87 -20.58
N ASP A 22 -14.61 -4.51 -20.31
CA ASP A 22 -13.46 -4.54 -21.21
C ASP A 22 -12.79 -5.92 -21.19
N LYS A 23 -12.91 -6.66 -22.30
CA LYS A 23 -12.34 -8.01 -22.44
C LYS A 23 -10.81 -8.03 -22.36
N ARG A 24 -10.13 -6.90 -22.49
CA ARG A 24 -8.66 -6.80 -22.34
C ARG A 24 -8.24 -6.52 -20.90
N ALA A 25 -9.17 -6.09 -20.05
CA ALA A 25 -8.93 -5.78 -18.65
C ALA A 25 -9.29 -6.96 -17.72
N PHE A 26 -8.67 -6.97 -16.55
CA PHE A 26 -8.96 -7.92 -15.48
C PHE A 26 -9.30 -7.15 -14.22
N GLN A 27 -10.38 -7.57 -13.56
CA GLN A 27 -10.75 -7.11 -12.24
C GLN A 27 -10.10 -8.01 -11.19
N LEU A 28 -9.50 -7.39 -10.18
CA LEU A 28 -8.90 -8.06 -9.04
C LEU A 28 -9.74 -7.74 -7.82
N ASN A 29 -10.30 -8.77 -7.21
CA ASN A 29 -11.08 -8.64 -5.98
C ASN A 29 -10.40 -9.46 -4.89
N LEU A 30 -10.49 -9.00 -3.64
CA LEU A 30 -10.12 -9.85 -2.51
C LEU A 30 -11.11 -11.01 -2.40
N THR A 31 -10.61 -12.16 -1.95
CA THR A 31 -11.49 -13.25 -1.51
C THR A 31 -11.95 -12.97 -0.08
N ALA A 32 -12.97 -13.70 0.40
CA ALA A 32 -13.40 -13.61 1.80
C ALA A 32 -12.24 -13.87 2.79
N GLU A 33 -11.32 -14.78 2.44
CA GLU A 33 -10.11 -15.04 3.22
C GLU A 33 -9.13 -13.86 3.18
N GLY A 34 -8.94 -13.25 2.02
CA GLY A 34 -8.14 -12.03 1.86
C GLY A 34 -8.69 -10.84 2.65
N GLU A 35 -10.01 -10.66 2.64
CA GLU A 35 -10.69 -9.63 3.43
C GLU A 35 -10.55 -9.88 4.94
N ALA A 36 -10.72 -11.13 5.38
CA ALA A 36 -10.56 -11.50 6.79
C ALA A 36 -9.11 -11.34 7.30
N LEU A 37 -8.13 -11.38 6.40
CA LEU A 37 -6.73 -11.16 6.73
C LEU A 37 -6.40 -9.66 6.89
N TYR A 38 -7.12 -8.80 6.18
CA TYR A 38 -6.83 -7.36 6.13
C TYR A 38 -6.82 -6.68 7.51
N PRO A 39 -7.79 -6.89 8.42
CA PRO A 39 -7.74 -6.32 9.77
C PRO A 39 -6.50 -6.75 10.56
N LYS A 40 -6.05 -8.00 10.38
CA LYS A 40 -4.86 -8.52 11.07
C LYS A 40 -3.59 -7.84 10.56
N LEU A 41 -3.48 -7.68 9.24
CA LEU A 41 -2.37 -6.95 8.62
C LEU A 41 -2.34 -5.50 9.07
N ASN A 42 -3.50 -4.84 9.09
CA ASN A 42 -3.61 -3.46 9.53
C ASN A 42 -3.20 -3.28 11.00
N ALA A 43 -3.59 -4.20 11.88
CA ALA A 43 -3.17 -4.17 13.29
C ALA A 43 -1.65 -4.30 13.45
N ILE A 44 -1.01 -5.18 12.67
CA ILE A 44 0.45 -5.33 12.66
C ILE A 44 1.09 -4.04 12.15
N LEU A 45 0.62 -3.49 11.03
CA LEU A 45 1.16 -2.25 10.45
C LEU A 45 1.05 -1.08 11.41
N GLN A 46 -0.09 -0.91 12.10
CA GLN A 46 -0.27 0.14 13.10
C GLN A 46 0.71 0.02 14.27
N LYS A 47 1.00 -1.21 14.70
CA LYS A 47 1.98 -1.47 15.74
C LYS A 47 3.39 -1.07 15.30
N GLU A 48 3.82 -1.55 14.13
CA GLU A 48 5.13 -1.22 13.55
C GLU A 48 5.27 0.30 13.34
N GLU A 49 4.22 0.95 12.84
CA GLU A 49 4.21 2.39 12.64
C GLU A 49 4.38 3.15 13.96
N ALA A 50 3.70 2.73 15.03
CA ALA A 50 3.86 3.33 16.35
C ALA A 50 5.28 3.17 16.90
N GLU A 51 5.89 2.00 16.71
CA GLU A 51 7.27 1.73 17.12
C GLU A 51 8.27 2.62 16.37
N VAL A 52 8.10 2.75 15.05
CA VAL A 52 8.94 3.64 14.22
C VAL A 52 8.77 5.10 14.62
N ARG A 53 7.52 5.56 14.85
CA ARG A 53 7.25 6.93 15.32
C ARG A 53 7.91 7.20 16.66
N GLN A 54 7.88 6.24 17.60
CA GLN A 54 8.54 6.38 18.89
C GLN A 54 10.07 6.41 18.74
N ALA A 55 10.64 5.54 17.91
CA ALA A 55 12.07 5.53 17.63
C ALA A 55 12.53 6.85 16.99
N ALA A 56 11.76 7.40 16.05
CA ALA A 56 12.04 8.69 15.44
C ALA A 56 12.04 9.84 16.45
N LYS A 57 11.07 9.87 17.39
CA LYS A 57 11.01 10.87 18.46
C LYS A 57 12.20 10.81 19.41
N ASN A 58 12.78 9.63 19.63
CA ASN A 58 13.98 9.49 20.45
C ASN A 58 15.22 10.13 19.79
N VAL A 59 15.24 10.23 18.47
CA VAL A 59 16.34 10.84 17.70
C VAL A 59 16.07 12.31 17.42
N ILE A 60 14.81 12.66 17.13
CA ILE A 60 14.35 14.00 16.77
C ILE A 60 13.14 14.29 17.67
N PRO A 61 13.33 15.00 18.81
CA PRO A 61 12.28 15.21 19.81
C PRO A 61 10.99 15.83 19.26
N ASP A 62 11.12 16.77 18.33
CA ASP A 62 9.99 17.47 17.68
C ASP A 62 9.55 16.80 16.37
N PHE A 63 9.84 15.50 16.20
CA PHE A 63 9.43 14.77 14.99
C PHE A 63 7.91 14.69 14.87
N ASP A 64 7.40 15.22 13.76
CA ASP A 64 6.01 15.15 13.33
C ASP A 64 5.94 14.33 12.03
N ALA A 65 5.33 13.14 12.11
CA ALA A 65 5.27 12.27 10.94
C ALA A 65 4.28 12.77 9.87
N ASP A 66 3.26 13.56 10.24
CA ASP A 66 2.29 14.07 9.28
C ASP A 66 2.95 15.16 8.42
N GLN A 67 3.79 16.00 9.05
CA GLN A 67 4.65 16.94 8.32
C GLN A 67 5.68 16.23 7.44
N PHE A 68 6.30 15.16 7.94
CA PHE A 68 7.25 14.37 7.15
C PHE A 68 6.58 13.75 5.91
N VAL A 69 5.39 13.17 6.07
CA VAL A 69 4.59 12.64 4.95
C VAL A 69 4.22 13.75 3.96
N ALA A 70 3.86 14.95 4.43
CA ALA A 70 3.59 16.09 3.56
C ALA A 70 4.82 16.47 2.70
N VAL A 71 6.02 16.45 3.28
CA VAL A 71 7.27 16.69 2.54
C VAL A 71 7.55 15.57 1.53
N LEU A 72 7.33 14.30 1.87
CA LEU A 72 7.49 13.19 0.92
C LEU A 72 6.53 13.32 -0.27
N HIS A 73 5.28 13.72 -0.03
CA HIS A 73 4.32 14.00 -1.09
C HIS A 73 4.76 15.15 -2.00
N LEU A 74 5.34 16.22 -1.42
CA LEU A 74 5.91 17.33 -2.18
C LEU A 74 7.05 16.84 -3.09
N ILE A 75 8.00 16.07 -2.55
CA ILE A 75 9.13 15.52 -3.31
C ILE A 75 8.63 14.61 -4.44
N SER A 76 7.65 13.76 -4.17
CA SER A 76 7.07 12.87 -5.18
C SER A 76 6.39 13.65 -6.32
N HIS A 77 5.73 14.78 -6.03
CA HIS A 77 5.13 15.62 -7.07
C HIS A 77 6.19 16.36 -7.90
N LEU A 78 7.25 16.85 -7.26
CA LEU A 78 8.36 17.53 -7.94
C LEU A 78 9.08 16.64 -8.95
N HIS A 79 9.15 15.33 -8.70
CA HIS A 79 9.79 14.35 -9.60
C HIS A 79 8.79 13.54 -10.45
N GLY A 80 7.49 13.65 -10.20
CA GLY A 80 6.45 12.89 -10.89
C GLY A 80 6.00 13.51 -12.22
N ASP A 81 6.24 14.81 -12.44
CA ASP A 81 5.88 15.51 -13.69
C ASP A 81 6.99 15.45 -14.76
N THR A 82 8.10 14.76 -14.51
CA THR A 82 9.21 14.65 -15.48
C THR A 82 8.98 13.62 -16.58
N ASP A 83 7.90 12.83 -16.52
CA ASP A 83 7.54 11.80 -17.52
C ASP A 83 6.47 12.26 -18.55
N LYS A 84 6.21 13.57 -18.65
CA LYS A 84 5.36 14.15 -19.70
C LYS A 84 6.10 15.17 -20.56
N GLN A 85 7.06 14.71 -21.35
CA GLN A 85 7.49 15.39 -22.58
C GLN A 85 7.68 14.40 -23.71
#